data_AF-A0A352SPM4-F1
#
_entry.id   AF-A0A352SPM4-F1
#
_cell.length_a   1.000
_cell.length_b   1.000
_cell.length_c   1.000
_cell.angle_alpha   90.00
_cell.angle_beta   90.00
_cell.angle_gamma   90.00
#
_symmetry.space_group_name_H-M   'P 1'
#
loop_
_entity.id
_entity.type
_entity.pdbx_description
1 polymer ?
#
loop_
_entity_poly.entity_id
_entity_poly.type
_entity_poly.pdbx_seq_one_letter_code
_entity_poly.pdbx_strand_id
1 'polypeptide(L)'
;ALWREALHMVANGEASPEDIDRALRFGPASRMAVQGQCMAFHVACGEGGMAKNLDQFGPALKLPWTRLDAPELTPALRNAMVDGCRDMAGSESFKTMAAERDQKIARILKV
;
A
#
# COMPACT_ATOMS: atom_id res chain seq x y z
N ALA A 1 3.24 -12.45 0.41
CA ALA A 1 4.17 -11.57 1.15
C ALA A 1 3.78 -11.47 2.63
N LEU A 2 2.61 -10.90 2.97
CA LEU A 2 2.15 -10.68 4.36
C LEU A 2 2.31 -11.90 5.29
N TRP A 3 1.83 -13.07 4.88
CA TRP A 3 1.91 -14.29 5.70
C TRP A 3 3.34 -14.70 6.03
N ARG A 4 4.25 -14.61 5.05
CA ARG A 4 5.67 -14.94 5.26
C ARG A 4 6.31 -13.99 6.26
N GLU A 5 6.05 -12.69 6.15
CA GLU A 5 6.59 -11.71 7.09
C GLU A 5 6.02 -11.91 8.50
N ALA A 6 4.72 -12.18 8.63
CA ALA A 6 4.08 -12.45 9.91
C ALA A 6 4.73 -13.64 10.64
N LEU A 7 4.98 -14.75 9.94
CA LEU A 7 5.68 -15.91 10.49
C LEU A 7 7.08 -15.54 11.00
N HIS A 8 7.81 -14.73 10.24
CA HIS A 8 9.15 -14.33 10.65
C HIS A 8 9.16 -13.41 11.88
N MET A 9 8.24 -12.43 11.96
CA MET A 9 8.13 -11.56 13.13
C MET A 9 7.81 -12.34 14.40
N VAL A 10 6.91 -13.33 14.32
CA VAL A 10 6.57 -14.21 15.44
C VAL A 10 7.76 -15.09 15.83
N ALA A 11 8.45 -15.70 14.86
CA ALA A 11 9.61 -16.55 15.12
C ALA A 11 10.77 -15.82 15.81
N ASN A 12 10.93 -14.52 15.54
CA ASN A 12 11.95 -13.67 16.17
C ASN A 12 11.50 -13.02 17.50
N GLY A 13 10.25 -13.21 17.93
CA GLY A 13 9.71 -12.56 19.12
C GLY A 13 9.54 -11.04 18.98
N GLU A 14 9.44 -10.51 17.77
CA GLU A 14 9.28 -9.07 17.49
C GLU A 14 7.83 -8.60 17.67
N ALA A 15 6.86 -9.49 17.46
CA ALA A 15 5.44 -9.24 17.62
C ALA A 15 4.69 -10.53 17.91
N SER A 16 3.61 -10.45 18.71
CA SER A 16 2.65 -11.55 18.81
C SER A 16 1.73 -11.60 17.58
N PRO A 17 1.04 -12.73 17.30
CA PRO A 17 0.00 -12.77 16.29
C PRO A 17 -1.08 -11.69 16.48
N GLU A 18 -1.43 -11.37 17.74
CA GLU A 18 -2.40 -10.31 18.05
C GLU A 18 -1.86 -8.93 17.66
N ASP A 19 -0.59 -8.62 17.97
CA ASP A 19 0.02 -7.35 17.59
C ASP A 19 -0.01 -7.14 16.07
N ILE A 20 0.28 -8.21 15.32
CA ILE A 20 0.27 -8.21 13.84
C ILE A 20 -1.14 -7.96 13.32
N ASP A 21 -2.12 -8.71 13.82
CA ASP A 21 -3.52 -8.57 13.41
C ASP A 21 -4.08 -7.18 13.73
N ARG A 22 -3.73 -6.63 14.91
CA ARG A 22 -4.10 -5.26 15.30
C ARG A 22 -3.45 -4.24 14.39
N ALA A 23 -2.15 -4.35 14.12
CA ALA A 23 -1.41 -3.44 13.25
C ALA A 23 -2.00 -3.43 11.83
N LEU A 24 -2.39 -4.60 11.30
CA LEU A 24 -3.05 -4.69 10.00
C LEU A 24 -4.46 -4.10 10.05
N ARG A 25 -5.33 -4.62 10.92
CA ARG A 25 -6.76 -4.26 11.00
C ARG A 25 -6.97 -2.77 11.26
N PHE A 26 -6.20 -2.20 12.18
CA PHE A 26 -6.31 -0.79 12.57
C PHE A 26 -5.34 0.12 11.80
N GLY A 27 -4.48 -0.45 10.95
CA GLY A 27 -3.57 0.28 10.08
C GLY A 27 -3.99 0.17 8.60
N PRO A 28 -3.20 -0.47 7.74
CA PRO A 28 -3.38 -0.43 6.30
C PRO A 28 -4.60 -1.22 5.80
N ALA A 29 -5.12 -2.21 6.55
CA ALA A 29 -6.19 -3.07 6.05
C ALA A 29 -7.48 -2.30 5.75
N SER A 30 -7.80 -1.24 6.52
CA SER A 30 -8.97 -0.40 6.26
C SER A 30 -8.90 0.29 4.89
N ARG A 31 -7.71 0.79 4.51
CA ARG A 31 -7.46 1.33 3.17
C ARG A 31 -7.55 0.21 2.12
N MET A 32 -6.94 -0.94 2.41
CA MET A 32 -6.91 -2.09 1.49
C MET A 32 -8.27 -2.74 1.25
N ALA A 33 -9.18 -2.68 2.22
CA ALA A 33 -10.56 -3.15 2.08
C ALA A 33 -11.38 -2.32 1.08
N VAL A 34 -10.94 -1.10 0.81
CA VAL A 34 -11.61 -0.15 -0.08
C VAL A 34 -10.87 0.01 -1.40
N GLN A 35 -9.54 0.10 -1.35
CA GLN A 35 -8.66 0.21 -2.50
C GLN A 35 -7.51 -0.78 -2.29
N GLY A 36 -7.39 -1.79 -3.17
CA GLY A 36 -6.26 -2.72 -3.13
C GLY A 36 -4.90 -2.01 -3.11
N GLN A 37 -3.84 -2.74 -2.76
CA GLN A 37 -2.53 -2.18 -2.39
C GLN A 37 -1.97 -1.11 -3.36
N CYS A 38 -2.07 -1.35 -4.67
CA CYS A 38 -1.54 -0.43 -5.68
C CYS A 38 -2.28 0.91 -5.67
N MET A 39 -3.62 0.89 -5.59
CA MET A 39 -4.42 2.12 -5.56
C MET A 39 -4.30 2.84 -4.22
N ALA A 40 -4.16 2.10 -3.11
CA ALA A 40 -3.90 2.71 -1.81
C ALA A 40 -2.61 3.54 -1.81
N PHE A 41 -1.55 3.09 -2.49
CA PHE A 41 -0.31 3.85 -2.65
C PHE A 41 -0.38 4.93 -3.73
N HIS A 42 -1.07 4.67 -4.84
CA HIS A 42 -1.29 5.67 -5.88
C HIS A 42 -1.95 6.93 -5.30
N VAL A 43 -3.06 6.75 -4.58
CA VAL A 43 -3.82 7.87 -4.00
C VAL A 43 -3.09 8.49 -2.79
N ALA A 44 -2.24 7.74 -2.09
CA ALA A 44 -1.48 8.28 -0.95
C ALA A 44 -0.54 9.44 -1.31
N CYS A 45 -0.14 9.58 -2.58
CA CYS A 45 0.78 10.62 -3.05
C CYS A 45 0.10 11.77 -3.81
N GLY A 46 -1.23 11.91 -3.71
CA GLY A 46 -1.96 13.01 -4.33
C GLY A 46 -2.03 12.89 -5.86
N GLU A 47 -2.15 14.03 -6.53
CA GLU A 47 -2.25 14.11 -8.01
C GLU A 47 -1.02 13.54 -8.74
N GLY A 48 0.14 13.45 -8.07
CA GLY A 48 1.34 12.81 -8.63
C GLY A 48 1.28 11.28 -8.69
N GLY A 49 0.30 10.67 -8.02
CA GLY A 49 0.00 9.24 -8.12
C GLY A 49 1.17 8.32 -7.74
N MET A 50 1.15 7.13 -8.35
CA MET A 50 2.18 6.10 -8.19
C MET A 50 3.57 6.57 -8.64
N ALA A 51 3.65 7.45 -9.64
CA ALA A 51 4.94 7.98 -10.11
C ALA A 51 5.65 8.76 -8.99
N LYS A 52 4.93 9.72 -8.39
CA LYS A 52 5.44 10.47 -7.23
C LYS A 52 5.72 9.55 -6.04
N ASN A 53 4.89 8.54 -5.81
CA ASN A 53 5.14 7.56 -4.75
C ASN A 53 6.49 6.85 -4.91
N LEU A 54 6.77 6.29 -6.10
CA LEU A 54 7.99 5.54 -6.36
C LEU A 54 9.22 6.44 -6.42
N ASP A 55 9.10 7.68 -6.92
CA ASP A 55 10.23 8.63 -6.91
C ASP A 55 10.59 9.08 -5.50
N GLN A 56 9.58 9.29 -4.65
CA GLN A 56 9.77 9.75 -3.28
C GLN A 56 10.22 8.61 -2.34
N PHE A 57 9.58 7.45 -2.42
CA PHE A 57 9.77 6.35 -1.48
C PHE A 57 10.56 5.16 -2.05
N GLY A 58 10.96 5.20 -3.34
CA GLY A 58 11.83 4.20 -3.94
C GLY A 58 13.12 3.93 -3.16
N PRO A 59 13.83 4.95 -2.65
CA PRO A 59 15.00 4.73 -1.80
C PRO A 59 14.69 3.96 -0.51
N ALA A 60 13.46 4.10 0.01
CA ALA A 60 13.03 3.42 1.22
C ALA A 60 12.88 1.90 1.01
N LEU A 61 12.81 1.39 -0.23
CA LEU A 61 12.76 -0.06 -0.49
C LEU A 61 13.95 -0.83 0.09
N LYS A 62 15.09 -0.15 0.32
CA LYS A 62 16.30 -0.72 0.91
C LYS A 62 16.28 -0.79 2.44
N LEU A 63 15.31 -0.14 3.08
CA LEU A 63 15.17 -0.23 4.53
C LEU A 63 14.66 -1.62 4.91
N PRO A 64 14.93 -2.10 6.13
CA PRO A 64 14.56 -3.45 6.58
C PRO A 64 13.05 -3.55 6.91
N TRP A 65 12.18 -3.28 5.93
CA TRP A 65 10.72 -3.37 6.07
C TRP A 65 10.21 -4.82 6.10
N THR A 66 10.96 -5.73 5.48
CA THR A 66 10.62 -7.13 5.34
C THR A 66 11.90 -7.94 5.23
N ARG A 67 11.82 -9.23 5.55
CA ARG A 67 12.89 -10.21 5.32
C ARG A 67 12.96 -10.71 3.88
N LEU A 68 12.07 -10.24 3.02
CA LEU A 68 12.14 -10.51 1.59
C LEU A 68 13.10 -9.51 0.95
N ASP A 69 14.02 -10.00 0.12
CA ASP A 69 14.85 -9.11 -0.69
C ASP A 69 13.94 -8.27 -1.60
N ALA A 70 14.05 -6.95 -1.47
CA ALA A 70 13.29 -6.03 -2.30
C ALA A 70 13.80 -6.10 -3.75
N PRO A 71 12.90 -6.07 -4.76
CA PRO A 71 13.34 -5.96 -6.14
C PRO A 71 14.02 -4.59 -6.34
N GLU A 72 15.01 -4.54 -7.23
CA GLU A 72 15.55 -3.27 -7.68
C GLU A 72 14.46 -2.48 -8.41
N LEU A 73 14.27 -1.21 -8.02
CA LEU A 73 13.34 -0.31 -8.69
C LEU A 73 13.90 0.16 -10.03
N THR A 74 13.91 -0.73 -11.00
CA THR A 74 14.34 -0.43 -12.38
C THR A 74 13.33 0.50 -13.07
N PRO A 75 13.74 1.23 -14.12
CA PRO A 75 12.82 2.05 -14.91
C PRO A 75 11.64 1.24 -15.48
N ALA A 76 11.89 -0.01 -15.89
CA ALA A 76 10.84 -0.90 -16.41
C ALA A 76 9.80 -1.24 -15.34
N LEU A 77 10.23 -1.63 -14.14
CA LEU A 77 9.33 -1.93 -13.03
C LEU A 77 8.53 -0.68 -12.61
N ARG A 78 9.21 0.47 -12.52
CA ARG A 78 8.55 1.74 -12.18
C ARG A 78 7.45 2.08 -13.18
N ASN A 79 7.75 2.04 -14.48
CA ASN A 79 6.78 2.40 -15.52
C ASN A 79 5.61 1.42 -15.53
N ALA A 80 5.85 0.10 -15.39
CA ALA A 80 4.79 -0.89 -15.30
C ALA A 80 3.82 -0.62 -14.14
N MET A 81 4.33 -0.23 -12.97
CA MET A 81 3.50 0.15 -11.82
C MET A 81 2.69 1.44 -12.07
N VAL A 82 3.33 2.45 -12.67
CA VAL A 82 2.67 3.72 -12.99
C VAL A 82 1.55 3.52 -14.01
N ASP A 83 1.83 2.82 -15.10
CA ASP A 83 0.90 2.60 -16.19
C ASP A 83 -0.25 1.70 -15.74
N GLY A 84 0.03 0.61 -15.01
CA GLY A 84 -1.02 -0.22 -14.44
C GLY A 84 -1.96 0.56 -13.49
N CYS A 85 -1.43 1.49 -12.68
CA CYS A 85 -2.28 2.35 -11.87
C CYS A 85 -3.05 3.41 -12.68
N ARG A 86 -2.51 3.91 -13.78
CA ARG A 86 -3.23 4.81 -14.69
C ARG A 86 -4.38 4.09 -15.38
N ASP A 87 -4.14 2.87 -15.84
CA ASP A 87 -5.16 2.04 -16.48
C ASP A 87 -6.30 1.73 -15.50
N MET A 88 -5.98 1.45 -14.23
CA MET A 88 -6.97 1.28 -13.17
C MET A 88 -7.74 2.57 -12.84
N ALA A 89 -7.08 3.73 -12.85
CA ALA A 89 -7.72 5.01 -12.55
C ALA A 89 -8.60 5.52 -13.71
N GLY A 90 -8.33 5.10 -14.95
CA GLY A 90 -9.06 5.56 -16.12
C GLY A 90 -9.09 7.09 -16.23
N SER A 91 -10.29 7.65 -16.41
CA SER A 91 -10.50 9.10 -16.48
C SER A 91 -10.81 9.75 -15.11
N GLU A 92 -10.78 9.00 -14.02
CA GLU A 92 -11.14 9.52 -12.70
C GLU A 92 -10.05 10.41 -12.11
N SER A 93 -10.46 11.54 -11.52
CA SER A 93 -9.53 12.45 -10.87
C SER A 93 -9.09 11.91 -9.51
N PHE A 94 -7.88 12.30 -9.07
CA PHE A 94 -7.41 12.04 -7.70
C PHE A 94 -8.44 12.47 -6.64
N LYS A 95 -9.04 13.66 -6.79
CA LYS A 95 -10.01 14.19 -5.82
C LYS A 95 -11.22 13.28 -5.69
N THR A 96 -11.73 12.77 -6.81
CA THR A 96 -12.85 11.83 -6.86
C THR A 96 -12.47 10.51 -6.17
N MET A 97 -11.34 9.92 -6.55
CA MET A 97 -10.87 8.65 -5.99
C MET A 97 -10.62 8.74 -4.47
N ALA A 98 -10.04 9.85 -4.01
CA ALA A 98 -9.79 10.09 -2.59
C ALA A 98 -11.09 10.23 -1.80
N ALA A 99 -12.06 10.98 -2.32
CA ALA A 99 -13.37 11.16 -1.69
C ALA A 99 -14.14 9.83 -1.59
N GLU A 100 -14.14 9.03 -2.66
CA GLU A 100 -14.79 7.73 -2.67
C GLU A 100 -14.14 6.76 -1.66
N ARG A 101 -12.80 6.73 -1.61
CA ARG A 101 -12.05 5.95 -0.63
C ARG A 101 -12.50 6.29 0.78
N ASP A 102 -12.47 7.58 1.12
CA ASP A 102 -12.77 8.05 2.48
C ASP A 102 -14.23 7.77 2.86
N GLN A 103 -15.16 7.90 1.91
CA GLN A 103 -16.57 7.57 2.13
C GLN A 103 -16.79 6.07 2.39
N LYS A 104 -16.13 5.19 1.65
CA LYS A 104 -16.21 3.74 1.85
C LYS A 104 -15.56 3.31 3.18
N ILE A 105 -14.42 3.90 3.54
CA ILE A 105 -13.79 3.67 4.86
C ILE A 105 -14.77 4.06 5.98
N ALA A 106 -15.38 5.24 5.90
CA ALA A 106 -16.34 5.70 6.91
C ALA A 106 -17.54 4.77 7.05
N ARG A 107 -18.01 4.14 5.96
CA ARG A 107 -19.11 3.15 6.02
C ARG A 107 -18.68 1.85 6.69
N ILE A 108 -17.46 1.38 6.45
CA ILE A 108 -16.91 0.19 7.11
C ILE A 108 -16.73 0.43 8.62
N LEU A 109 -16.32 1.65 9.01
CA LEU A 109 -16.11 2.02 10.42
C LEU A 109 -17.40 2.33 11.20
N LYS A 110 -18.54 2.51 10.51
CA LYS A 110 -19.84 2.79 11.14
C LYS A 110 -20.62 1.53 11.53
N VAL A 111 -19.96 0.38 11.56
CA VAL A 111 -20.51 -0.88 12.08
C VAL A 111 -20.35 -0.92 13.58
#